data_AF-A0A1I2RS18-F1
#
_entry.id   AF-A0A1I2RS18-F1
#
_cell.length_a   1.000
_cell.length_b   1.000
_cell.length_c   1.000
_cell.angle_alpha   90.00
_cell.angle_beta   90.00
_cell.angle_gamma   90.00
#
_symmetry.space_group_name_H-M   'P 1'
#
loop_
_entity.id
_entity.type
_entity.pdbx_description
1 polymer ?
#
loop_
_entity_poly.entity_id
_entity_poly.type
_entity_poly.pdbx_seq_one_letter_code
_entity_poly.pdbx_strand_id
1 'polypeptide(L)'
;MADYSARPDLDTPIAGQRRKLINLDADAVGRTAENVARFFGTGQYLMWQTLIVIVWIGLNIGGFWWNWDPYPFILLNLAFSTQAAYAAPLILLAQNRQEDRDKIALNADRRRSEQTKADTEFLARELAGVRLALGDMVSRDYLRHELEDLRGLLERMEAKLDDATAATIEDASELSEPTQGDVDEEDLPAPQPTPQDYT
;
A
#
# COMPACT_ATOMS: atom_id res chain seq x y z
N MET A 1 -40.51 -47.56 -19.61
CA MET A 1 -39.81 -46.30 -19.94
C MET A 1 -40.27 -45.27 -18.93
N ALA A 2 -39.39 -44.82 -18.05
CA ALA A 2 -39.75 -43.88 -16.98
C ALA A 2 -39.59 -42.45 -17.51
N ASP A 3 -40.68 -41.68 -17.49
CA ASP A 3 -40.66 -40.25 -17.80
C ASP A 3 -39.93 -39.48 -16.69
N TYR A 4 -38.76 -38.94 -17.03
CA TYR A 4 -38.01 -38.03 -16.17
C TYR A 4 -38.61 -36.62 -16.28
N SER A 5 -39.45 -36.29 -15.30
CA SER A 5 -39.54 -34.99 -14.62
C SER A 5 -38.86 -33.78 -15.29
N ALA A 6 -39.66 -32.93 -15.95
CA ALA A 6 -39.29 -31.53 -16.20
C ALA A 6 -39.30 -30.77 -14.88
N ARG A 7 -38.11 -30.56 -14.29
CA ARG A 7 -37.95 -29.69 -13.12
C ARG A 7 -37.99 -28.22 -13.58
N PRO A 8 -38.79 -27.35 -12.95
CA PRO A 8 -38.76 -25.93 -13.25
C PRO A 8 -37.43 -25.37 -12.77
N ASP A 9 -36.69 -24.77 -13.69
CA ASP A 9 -35.41 -24.12 -13.46
C ASP A 9 -35.61 -22.94 -12.49
N LEU A 10 -35.01 -23.06 -11.30
CA LEU A 10 -35.24 -22.19 -10.13
C LEU A 10 -34.26 -21.01 -10.07
N ASP A 11 -33.54 -20.72 -11.15
CA ASP A 11 -32.36 -19.84 -11.12
C ASP A 11 -32.57 -18.44 -11.70
N THR A 12 -33.80 -18.00 -11.90
CA THR A 12 -34.06 -16.60 -12.28
C THR A 12 -34.50 -15.79 -11.07
N PRO A 13 -33.62 -15.01 -10.41
CA PRO A 13 -34.07 -14.06 -9.42
C PRO A 13 -34.91 -13.01 -10.13
N ILE A 14 -36.22 -13.05 -9.91
CA ILE A 14 -37.13 -11.98 -10.30
C ILE A 14 -36.71 -10.76 -9.48
N ALA A 15 -35.93 -9.88 -10.11
CA ALA A 15 -35.59 -8.57 -9.57
C ALA A 15 -36.91 -7.79 -9.46
N GLY A 16 -37.58 -7.93 -8.32
CA GLY A 16 -38.78 -7.20 -7.97
C GLY A 16 -38.51 -5.72 -8.11
N GLN A 17 -39.08 -5.13 -9.16
CA GLN A 17 -39.04 -3.71 -9.42
C GLN A 17 -39.67 -3.00 -8.23
N ARG A 18 -38.83 -2.59 -7.27
CA ARG A 18 -39.24 -1.80 -6.09
C ARG A 18 -39.94 -0.56 -6.61
N ARG A 19 -41.27 -0.57 -6.56
CA ARG A 19 -42.13 0.56 -6.86
C ARG A 19 -41.76 1.71 -5.91
N LYS A 20 -40.90 2.63 -6.38
CA LYS A 20 -40.68 3.95 -5.76
C LYS A 20 -41.96 4.77 -5.97
N LEU A 21 -42.96 4.57 -5.12
CA LEU A 21 -44.22 5.30 -5.18
C LEU A 21 -44.19 6.62 -4.38
N ILE A 22 -43.05 6.96 -3.77
CA ILE A 22 -42.93 8.19 -2.99
C ILE A 22 -41.64 8.91 -3.39
N ASN A 23 -41.72 9.70 -4.47
CA ASN A 23 -40.74 10.76 -4.74
C ASN A 23 -41.04 11.94 -3.79
N LEU A 24 -40.89 11.71 -2.48
CA LEU A 24 -40.64 12.81 -1.56
C LEU A 24 -39.27 13.37 -1.95
N ASP A 25 -39.20 14.65 -2.30
CA ASP A 25 -37.97 15.34 -2.71
C ASP A 25 -36.85 15.02 -1.71
N ALA A 26 -35.97 14.08 -2.10
CA ALA A 26 -34.96 13.54 -1.21
C ALA A 26 -33.98 14.62 -0.75
N ASP A 27 -33.84 15.67 -1.56
CA ASP A 27 -33.02 16.84 -1.30
C ASP A 27 -33.69 17.83 -0.35
N ALA A 28 -35.00 18.07 -0.48
CA ALA A 28 -35.73 18.94 0.45
C ALA A 28 -35.77 18.33 1.86
N VAL A 29 -36.03 17.02 1.95
CA VAL A 29 -36.02 16.27 3.21
C VAL A 29 -34.60 16.13 3.77
N GLY A 30 -33.58 16.01 2.91
CA GLY A 30 -32.19 15.97 3.33
C GLY A 30 -31.74 17.25 4.05
N ARG A 31 -32.09 18.41 3.48
CA ARG A 31 -31.79 19.74 4.06
C ARG A 31 -32.52 19.99 5.37
N THR A 32 -33.79 19.60 5.48
CA THR A 32 -34.54 19.73 6.74
C THR A 32 -34.00 18.79 7.80
N ALA A 33 -33.65 17.55 7.44
CA ALA A 33 -33.02 16.59 8.36
C ALA A 33 -31.66 17.08 8.89
N GLU A 34 -30.85 17.73 8.06
CA GLU A 34 -29.57 18.31 8.49
C GLU A 34 -29.75 19.45 9.49
N ASN A 35 -30.74 20.33 9.26
CA ASN A 35 -31.10 21.37 10.22
C ASN A 35 -31.59 20.78 11.54
N VAL A 36 -32.45 19.77 11.48
CA VAL A 36 -32.98 19.07 12.65
C VAL A 36 -31.87 18.35 13.42
N ALA A 37 -30.94 17.68 12.74
CA ALA A 37 -29.81 17.00 13.36
C ALA A 37 -28.89 17.99 14.10
N ARG A 38 -28.59 19.16 13.50
CA ARG A 38 -27.84 20.22 14.19
C ARG A 38 -28.60 20.78 15.38
N PHE A 39 -29.92 20.95 15.26
CA PHE A 39 -30.76 21.47 16.33
C PHE A 39 -30.83 20.54 17.56
N PHE A 40 -30.92 19.22 17.36
CA PHE A 40 -30.87 18.25 18.45
C PHE A 40 -29.45 18.02 19.01
N GLY A 41 -28.40 18.20 18.21
CA GLY A 41 -27.01 17.97 18.62
C GLY A 41 -26.39 19.05 19.51
N THR A 42 -26.84 20.31 19.41
CA THR A 42 -26.23 21.45 20.14
C THR A 42 -26.81 21.66 21.56
N GLY A 43 -27.72 20.80 22.04
CA GLY A 43 -28.33 20.92 23.38
C GLY A 43 -29.31 22.11 23.54
N GLN A 44 -29.42 22.98 22.53
CA GLN A 44 -30.31 24.14 22.52
C GLN A 44 -31.79 23.76 22.61
N TYR A 45 -32.19 22.61 22.06
CA TYR A 45 -33.54 22.09 22.18
C TYR A 45 -33.95 21.85 23.65
N LEU A 46 -33.08 21.21 24.43
CA LEU A 46 -33.32 20.93 25.84
C LEU A 46 -33.46 22.24 26.64
N MET A 47 -32.62 23.23 26.37
CA MET A 47 -32.70 24.55 26.99
C MET A 47 -34.05 25.24 26.73
N TRP A 48 -34.50 25.28 25.48
CA TRP A 48 -35.82 25.86 25.13
C TRP A 48 -36.98 25.08 25.74
N GLN A 49 -36.92 23.75 25.73
CA GLN A 49 -37.94 22.89 26.33
C GLN A 49 -38.06 23.16 27.85
N THR A 50 -36.93 23.21 28.56
CA THR A 50 -36.90 23.51 29.99
C THR A 50 -37.42 24.92 30.28
N LEU A 51 -37.05 25.91 29.46
CA LEU A 51 -37.56 27.28 29.61
C LEU A 51 -39.08 27.34 29.47
N ILE A 52 -39.65 26.67 28.47
CA ILE A 52 -41.10 26.60 28.27
C ILE A 52 -41.80 25.97 29.48
N VAL A 53 -41.25 24.87 30.01
CA VAL A 53 -41.80 24.20 31.21
C VAL A 53 -41.75 25.13 32.43
N ILE A 54 -40.62 25.81 32.66
CA ILE A 54 -40.47 26.77 33.76
C ILE A 54 -41.48 27.92 33.63
N VAL A 55 -41.62 28.49 32.43
CA VAL A 55 -42.57 29.57 32.15
C VAL A 55 -44.01 29.10 32.36
N TRP A 56 -44.36 27.88 31.92
CA TRP A 56 -45.68 27.30 32.11
C TRP A 56 -46.03 27.13 33.59
N ILE A 57 -45.12 26.54 34.36
CA ILE A 57 -45.27 26.38 35.81
C ILE A 57 -45.37 27.76 36.49
N GLY A 58 -44.51 28.72 36.11
CA GLY A 58 -44.52 30.07 36.66
C GLY A 58 -45.80 30.85 36.37
N LEU A 59 -46.33 30.75 35.15
CA LEU A 59 -47.60 31.37 34.76
C LEU A 59 -48.79 30.75 35.51
N ASN A 60 -48.73 29.44 35.75
CA ASN A 60 -49.76 28.72 36.46
C ASN A 60 -49.78 29.03 37.97
N ILE A 61 -48.62 29.03 38.63
CA ILE A 61 -48.46 29.38 40.05
C ILE A 61 -48.74 30.87 40.28
N GLY A 62 -48.38 31.73 39.31
CA GLY A 62 -48.64 33.17 39.33
C GLY A 62 -50.13 33.54 39.32
N GLY A 63 -51.04 32.56 39.17
CA GLY A 63 -52.46 32.73 39.49
C GLY A 63 -53.13 33.78 38.62
N PHE A 64 -53.06 33.64 37.29
CA PHE A 64 -53.84 34.47 36.38
C PHE A 64 -55.34 34.09 36.48
N TRP A 65 -55.99 34.51 37.58
CA TRP A 65 -57.41 34.42 37.99
C TRP A 65 -58.20 33.12 37.78
N TRP A 66 -57.67 32.11 37.09
CA TRP A 66 -58.47 31.01 36.55
C TRP A 66 -57.78 29.64 36.65
N ASN A 67 -56.60 29.52 37.29
CA ASN A 67 -55.87 28.27 37.54
C ASN A 67 -56.05 27.24 36.40
N TRP A 68 -55.64 27.58 35.17
CA TRP A 68 -55.95 26.79 33.97
C TRP A 68 -55.39 25.36 33.99
N ASP A 69 -54.40 25.07 34.84
CA ASP A 69 -53.81 23.73 34.98
C ASP A 69 -53.34 23.47 36.44
N PRO A 70 -54.26 23.21 37.39
CA PRO A 70 -53.91 23.02 38.80
C PRO A 70 -52.97 21.83 39.02
N TYR A 71 -52.18 21.85 40.10
CA TYR A 71 -51.33 20.72 40.50
C TYR A 71 -52.16 19.42 40.52
N PRO A 72 -51.83 18.36 39.75
CA PRO A 72 -50.52 17.96 39.21
C PRO A 72 -50.23 18.28 37.71
N PHE A 73 -50.71 19.39 37.16
CA PHE A 73 -50.45 19.84 35.77
C PHE A 73 -50.85 18.84 34.67
N ILE A 74 -52.15 18.52 34.59
CA ILE A 74 -52.70 17.52 33.67
C ILE A 74 -52.51 17.90 32.20
N LEU A 75 -52.59 19.19 31.87
CA LEU A 75 -52.44 19.65 30.48
C LEU A 75 -51.00 19.55 30.01
N LEU A 76 -50.04 19.90 30.88
CA LEU A 76 -48.62 19.73 30.60
C LEU A 76 -48.28 18.25 30.37
N ASN A 77 -48.81 17.37 31.22
CA ASN A 77 -48.59 15.94 31.10
C ASN A 77 -49.22 15.37 29.81
N LEU A 78 -50.43 15.80 29.46
CA LEU A 78 -51.07 15.40 28.21
C LEU A 78 -50.26 15.88 26.99
N ALA A 79 -49.74 17.10 27.02
CA ALA A 79 -48.90 17.65 25.97
C ALA A 79 -47.60 16.83 25.81
N PHE A 80 -46.92 16.50 26.91
CA PHE A 80 -45.73 15.65 26.90
C PHE A 80 -46.02 14.22 26.40
N SER A 81 -47.14 13.66 26.81
CA SER A 81 -47.58 12.33 26.35
C SER A 81 -47.81 12.32 24.84
N THR A 82 -48.47 13.36 24.33
CA THR A 82 -48.68 13.52 22.89
C THR A 82 -47.37 13.77 22.14
N GLN A 83 -46.48 14.57 22.72
CA GLN A 83 -45.16 14.86 22.16
C GLN A 83 -44.33 13.58 22.01
N ALA A 84 -44.29 12.74 23.04
CA ALA A 84 -43.60 11.45 22.99
C ALA A 84 -44.24 10.51 21.95
N ALA A 85 -45.58 10.47 21.89
CA ALA A 85 -46.30 9.64 20.92
C ALA A 85 -46.00 10.02 19.46
N TYR A 86 -45.85 11.31 19.15
CA TYR A 86 -45.49 11.77 17.81
C TYR A 86 -43.97 11.71 17.52
N ALA A 87 -43.13 11.75 18.56
CA ALA A 87 -41.69 11.60 18.40
C ALA A 87 -41.31 10.20 17.89
N ALA A 88 -41.96 9.14 18.39
CA ALA A 88 -41.68 7.75 18.00
C ALA A 88 -41.70 7.49 16.47
N PRO A 89 -42.77 7.85 15.71
CA PRO A 89 -42.79 7.65 14.27
C PRO A 89 -41.79 8.54 13.51
N LEU A 90 -41.51 9.76 14.00
CA LEU A 90 -40.50 10.64 13.40
C LEU A 90 -39.09 10.07 13.56
N ILE A 91 -38.78 9.55 14.74
CA ILE A 91 -37.51 8.89 15.04
C ILE A 91 -37.37 7.64 14.16
N LEU A 92 -38.43 6.84 14.03
CA LEU A 92 -38.43 5.65 13.17
C LEU A 92 -38.15 6.02 11.70
N LEU A 93 -38.73 7.11 11.20
CA LEU A 93 -38.47 7.58 9.84
C LEU A 93 -37.02 8.08 9.67
N ALA A 94 -36.48 8.77 10.67
CA ALA A 94 -35.10 9.21 10.68
C ALA A 94 -34.13 8.02 10.73
N GLN A 95 -34.43 7.00 11.53
CA GLN A 95 -33.64 5.78 11.68
C GLN A 95 -33.65 4.93 10.40
N ASN A 96 -34.80 4.70 9.78
CA ASN A 96 -34.87 3.95 8.51
C ASN A 96 -33.96 4.55 7.43
N ARG A 97 -33.85 5.88 7.37
CA ARG A 97 -32.96 6.55 6.41
C ARG A 97 -31.49 6.46 6.78
N GLN A 98 -31.16 6.48 8.07
CA GLN A 98 -29.79 6.25 8.52
C GLN A 98 -29.36 4.82 8.16
N GLU A 99 -30.20 3.83 8.47
CA GLU A 99 -29.94 2.44 8.12
C GLU A 99 -29.77 2.22 6.62
N ASP A 100 -30.57 2.87 5.78
CA ASP A 100 -30.45 2.74 4.32
C ASP A 100 -29.12 3.33 3.81
N ARG A 101 -28.68 4.48 4.36
CA ARG A 101 -27.37 5.07 4.05
C ARG A 101 -26.24 4.17 4.52
N ASP A 102 -26.34 3.64 5.74
CA ASP A 102 -25.33 2.76 6.33
C ASP A 102 -25.21 1.45 5.54
N LYS A 103 -26.35 0.89 5.09
CA LYS A 103 -26.36 -0.30 4.20
C LYS A 103 -25.66 -0.01 2.87
N ILE A 104 -25.88 1.15 2.26
CA ILE A 104 -25.19 1.53 1.00
C ILE A 104 -23.69 1.68 1.24
N ALA A 105 -23.28 2.39 2.29
CA ALA A 105 -21.88 2.58 2.65
C ALA A 105 -21.18 1.23 2.89
N LEU A 106 -21.82 0.33 3.64
CA LEU A 106 -21.28 -0.98 3.97
C LEU A 106 -21.17 -1.89 2.74
N ASN A 107 -22.13 -1.83 1.81
CA ASN A 107 -22.04 -2.57 0.55
C ASN A 107 -20.94 -2.04 -0.38
N ALA A 108 -20.75 -0.72 -0.43
CA ALA A 108 -19.65 -0.11 -1.18
C ALA A 108 -18.29 -0.51 -0.60
N ASP A 109 -18.17 -0.53 0.73
CA ASP A 109 -16.96 -0.97 1.43
C ASP A 109 -16.64 -2.44 1.17
N ARG A 110 -17.66 -3.32 1.23
CA ARG A 110 -17.50 -4.74 0.85
C ARG A 110 -16.97 -4.92 -0.57
N ARG A 111 -17.56 -4.23 -1.55
CA ARG A 111 -17.09 -4.28 -2.95
C ARG A 111 -15.66 -3.79 -3.09
N ARG A 112 -15.30 -2.72 -2.38
CA ARG A 112 -13.92 -2.20 -2.38
C ARG A 112 -12.96 -3.24 -1.79
N SER A 113 -13.33 -3.88 -0.68
CA SER A 113 -12.51 -4.92 -0.05
C SER A 113 -12.31 -6.13 -0.99
N GLU A 114 -13.34 -6.55 -1.71
CA GLU A 114 -13.25 -7.61 -2.72
C GLU A 114 -12.31 -7.22 -3.87
N GLN A 115 -12.42 -5.99 -4.38
CA GLN A 115 -11.52 -5.48 -5.43
C GLN A 115 -10.06 -5.42 -4.95
N THR A 116 -9.82 -4.86 -3.76
CA THR A 116 -8.47 -4.79 -3.20
C THR A 116 -7.86 -6.18 -2.99
N LYS A 117 -8.67 -7.16 -2.57
CA LYS A 117 -8.21 -8.56 -2.49
C LYS A 117 -7.83 -9.12 -3.86
N ALA A 118 -8.69 -8.95 -4.86
CA ALA A 118 -8.42 -9.41 -6.22
C ALA A 118 -7.17 -8.75 -6.82
N ASP A 119 -7.00 -7.44 -6.64
CA ASP A 119 -5.81 -6.71 -7.09
C ASP A 119 -4.55 -7.21 -6.38
N THR A 120 -4.64 -7.49 -5.08
CA THR A 120 -3.50 -8.04 -4.31
C THR A 120 -3.13 -9.45 -4.78
N GLU A 121 -4.13 -10.31 -5.04
CA GLU A 121 -3.92 -11.65 -5.58
C GLU A 121 -3.32 -11.60 -6.99
N PHE A 122 -3.78 -10.68 -7.82
CA PHE A 122 -3.24 -10.44 -9.16
C PHE A 122 -1.78 -10.00 -9.09
N LEU A 123 -1.47 -8.97 -8.28
CA LEU A 123 -0.11 -8.49 -8.07
C LEU A 123 0.81 -9.58 -7.49
N ALA A 124 0.32 -10.40 -6.57
CA ALA A 124 1.08 -11.52 -6.02
C ALA A 124 1.38 -12.59 -7.10
N ARG A 125 0.41 -12.89 -7.97
CA ARG A 125 0.60 -13.83 -9.09
C ARG A 125 1.56 -13.29 -10.14
N GLU A 126 1.43 -12.02 -10.51
CA GLU A 126 2.35 -11.35 -11.42
C GLU A 126 3.78 -11.30 -10.84
N LEU A 127 3.92 -10.93 -9.56
CA LEU A 127 5.22 -10.93 -8.88
C LEU A 127 5.84 -12.33 -8.83
N ALA A 128 5.04 -13.38 -8.60
CA ALA A 128 5.51 -14.76 -8.64
C ALA A 128 5.98 -15.15 -10.05
N GLY A 129 5.24 -14.77 -11.10
CA GLY A 129 5.62 -14.98 -12.49
C GLY A 129 6.92 -14.26 -12.86
N VAL A 130 7.04 -12.98 -12.50
CA VAL A 130 8.26 -12.18 -12.69
C VAL A 130 9.43 -12.80 -11.94
N ARG A 131 9.23 -13.27 -10.70
CA ARG A 131 10.27 -13.93 -9.92
C ARG A 131 10.76 -15.22 -10.57
N LEU A 132 9.86 -16.01 -11.15
CA LEU A 132 10.24 -17.23 -11.87
C LEU A 132 11.02 -16.90 -13.15
N ALA A 133 10.55 -15.92 -13.94
CA ALA A 133 11.23 -15.48 -15.15
C ALA A 133 12.62 -14.88 -14.89
N LEU A 134 12.77 -14.10 -13.81
CA LEU A 134 14.06 -13.58 -13.35
C LEU A 134 14.94 -14.67 -12.75
N GLY A 135 14.35 -15.66 -12.06
CA GLY A 135 15.08 -16.80 -11.50
C GLY A 135 15.72 -17.69 -12.57
N ASP A 136 15.07 -17.84 -13.72
CA ASP A 136 15.65 -18.55 -14.88
C ASP A 136 16.69 -17.71 -15.64
N MET A 137 16.47 -16.40 -15.82
CA MET A 137 17.40 -15.52 -16.57
C MET A 137 18.65 -15.10 -15.79
N VAL A 138 18.55 -14.88 -14.47
CA VAL A 138 19.71 -14.62 -13.58
C VAL A 138 20.19 -15.93 -12.97
N SER A 139 20.18 -17.01 -13.77
CA SER A 139 20.60 -18.32 -13.31
C SER A 139 22.07 -18.28 -12.89
N ARG A 140 22.38 -19.03 -11.84
CA ARG A 140 23.72 -19.15 -11.24
C ARG A 140 24.82 -19.35 -12.29
N ASP A 141 24.50 -20.00 -13.40
CA ASP A 141 25.43 -20.25 -14.50
C ASP A 141 25.78 -18.97 -15.27
N TYR A 142 24.85 -18.04 -15.50
CA TYR A 142 25.16 -16.73 -16.10
C TYR A 142 26.05 -15.90 -15.18
N LEU A 143 25.71 -15.82 -13.88
CA LEU A 143 26.58 -15.14 -12.90
C LEU A 143 27.97 -15.79 -12.82
N ARG A 144 28.03 -17.11 -12.91
CA ARG A 144 29.30 -17.85 -12.87
C ARG A 144 30.13 -17.62 -14.13
N HIS A 145 29.48 -17.59 -15.29
CA HIS A 145 30.13 -17.33 -16.57
C HIS A 145 30.70 -15.90 -16.61
N GLU A 146 29.91 -14.91 -16.18
CA GLU A 146 30.35 -13.52 -16.14
C GLU A 146 31.50 -13.31 -15.12
N LEU A 147 31.46 -14.01 -13.98
CA LEU A 147 32.56 -14.02 -13.01
C LEU A 147 33.83 -14.70 -13.55
N GLU A 148 33.69 -15.77 -14.33
CA GLU A 148 34.81 -16.45 -14.99
C GLU A 148 35.42 -15.57 -16.09
N ASP A 149 34.60 -14.89 -16.89
CA ASP A 149 35.07 -13.93 -17.90
C ASP A 149 35.79 -12.73 -17.26
N LEU A 150 35.23 -12.15 -16.20
CA LEU A 150 35.90 -11.09 -15.43
C LEU A 150 37.24 -11.56 -14.86
N ARG A 151 37.31 -12.79 -14.34
CA ARG A 151 38.55 -13.37 -13.83
C ARG A 151 39.59 -13.55 -14.94
N GLY A 152 39.19 -14.05 -16.11
CA GLY A 152 40.08 -14.20 -17.25
C GLY A 152 40.60 -12.87 -17.81
N LEU A 153 39.78 -11.81 -17.77
CA LEU A 153 40.20 -10.46 -18.14
C LEU A 153 41.22 -9.89 -17.16
N LEU A 154 41.03 -10.11 -15.85
CA LEU A 154 42.00 -9.70 -14.83
C LEU A 154 43.34 -10.43 -14.99
N GLU A 155 43.32 -11.74 -15.24
CA GLU A 155 44.52 -12.56 -15.42
C GLU A 155 45.32 -12.13 -16.67
N ARG A 156 44.63 -11.76 -17.77
CA ARG A 156 45.28 -11.14 -18.94
C ARG A 156 45.90 -9.77 -18.65
N MET A 157 45.24 -8.95 -17.82
CA MET A 157 45.79 -7.66 -17.42
C MET A 157 47.03 -7.83 -16.54
N GLU A 158 47.01 -8.79 -15.61
CA GLU A 158 48.13 -9.14 -14.75
C GLU A 158 49.32 -9.65 -15.58
N ALA A 159 49.09 -10.59 -16.51
CA ALA A 159 50.15 -11.08 -17.40
C ALA A 159 50.78 -9.98 -18.28
N LYS A 160 49.97 -9.02 -18.77
CA LYS A 160 50.50 -7.87 -19.51
C LYS A 160 51.31 -6.91 -18.62
N LEU A 161 50.92 -6.77 -17.35
CA LEU A 161 51.68 -5.98 -16.39
C LEU A 161 53.03 -6.64 -16.08
N ASP A 162 53.04 -7.95 -15.88
CA ASP A 162 54.25 -8.72 -15.59
C ASP A 162 55.23 -8.69 -16.78
N ASP A 163 54.75 -8.86 -18.01
CA ASP A 163 55.56 -8.80 -19.23
C ASP A 163 56.18 -7.39 -19.44
N ALA A 164 55.39 -6.34 -19.20
CA ALA A 164 55.89 -4.96 -19.22
C ALA A 164 56.94 -4.69 -18.12
N THR A 165 56.76 -5.30 -16.95
CA THR A 165 57.69 -5.19 -15.83
C THR A 165 59.00 -5.95 -16.12
N ALA A 166 58.91 -7.15 -16.70
CA ALA A 166 60.06 -7.96 -17.12
C ALA A 166 60.89 -7.25 -18.20
N ALA A 167 60.25 -6.70 -19.22
CA ALA A 167 60.93 -5.92 -20.27
C ALA A 167 61.67 -4.69 -19.70
N THR A 168 61.10 -4.06 -18.66
CA THR A 168 61.75 -2.93 -17.96
C THR A 168 62.98 -3.36 -17.15
N ILE A 169 62.98 -4.58 -16.58
CA ILE A 169 64.10 -5.14 -15.80
C ILE A 169 65.23 -5.62 -16.72
N GLU A 170 64.91 -6.17 -17.89
CA GLU A 170 65.88 -6.61 -18.89
C GLU A 170 66.65 -5.43 -19.49
N ASP A 171 65.97 -4.36 -19.90
CA ASP A 171 66.57 -3.10 -20.38
C ASP A 171 67.48 -2.46 -19.31
N ALA A 172 67.12 -2.58 -18.03
CA ALA A 172 67.95 -2.12 -16.92
C ALA A 172 69.21 -2.99 -16.67
N SER A 173 69.18 -4.28 -17.04
CA SER A 173 70.34 -5.19 -16.91
C SER A 173 71.35 -5.03 -18.04
N GLU A 174 70.90 -4.80 -19.28
CA GLU A 174 71.79 -4.59 -20.44
C GLU A 174 72.72 -3.38 -20.27
N LEU A 175 72.32 -2.38 -19.48
CA LEU A 175 73.14 -1.21 -19.15
C LEU A 175 74.30 -1.48 -18.15
N SER A 176 74.47 -2.73 -17.68
CA SER A 176 75.41 -3.06 -16.59
C SER A 176 76.59 -4.00 -16.93
N GLU A 177 76.77 -4.45 -18.17
CA GLU A 177 77.95 -5.27 -18.54
C GLU A 177 79.22 -4.41 -18.80
N PRO A 178 80.37 -4.68 -18.13
CA PRO A 178 81.63 -4.00 -18.42
C PRO A 178 82.36 -4.72 -19.56
N THR A 179 82.56 -4.04 -20.69
CA THR A 179 83.31 -4.57 -21.84
C THR A 179 84.82 -4.52 -21.58
N GLN A 180 85.50 -5.67 -21.51
CA GLN A 180 86.96 -5.74 -21.46
C GLN A 180 87.49 -6.40 -22.74
N GLY A 181 88.23 -5.62 -23.53
CA GLY A 181 88.67 -5.94 -24.89
C GLY A 181 89.97 -6.75 -24.98
N ASP A 182 90.03 -7.56 -26.04
CA ASP A 182 91.21 -8.24 -26.56
C ASP A 182 92.11 -7.26 -27.33
N VAL A 183 93.43 -7.45 -27.24
CA VAL A 183 94.44 -6.84 -28.11
C VAL A 183 95.34 -7.93 -28.68
N ASP A 184 95.38 -7.99 -30.01
CA ASP A 184 96.22 -8.82 -30.86
C ASP A 184 97.73 -8.51 -30.69
N GLU A 185 98.62 -9.47 -30.99
CA GLU A 185 99.81 -9.24 -31.85
C GLU A 185 100.46 -10.57 -32.33
N GLU A 186 100.89 -10.54 -33.59
CA GLU A 186 101.44 -11.56 -34.49
C GLU A 186 102.89 -12.06 -34.22
N ASP A 187 103.10 -13.31 -34.65
CA ASP A 187 104.21 -13.91 -35.43
C ASP A 187 105.70 -14.03 -34.93
N LEU A 188 106.29 -15.18 -35.31
CA LEU A 188 107.48 -15.94 -34.84
C LEU A 188 108.86 -15.45 -35.34
N PRO A 189 110.04 -15.86 -34.75
CA PRO A 189 110.71 -17.13 -35.15
C PRO A 189 111.60 -17.85 -34.09
N ALA A 190 111.81 -19.18 -34.27
CA ALA A 190 112.79 -20.05 -33.56
C ALA A 190 114.21 -19.95 -34.21
N PRO A 191 115.35 -20.55 -33.71
CA PRO A 191 115.45 -21.67 -32.74
C PRO A 191 116.72 -21.80 -31.81
N GLN A 192 116.67 -22.77 -30.86
CA GLN A 192 117.74 -23.60 -30.20
C GLN A 192 118.77 -22.95 -29.21
N PRO A 193 119.51 -23.74 -28.39
CA PRO A 193 119.19 -24.94 -27.59
C PRO A 193 119.54 -24.80 -26.07
N THR A 194 119.09 -25.77 -25.26
CA THR A 194 119.39 -25.98 -23.82
C THR A 194 120.88 -25.95 -23.47
N PRO A 195 121.27 -25.55 -22.23
CA PRO A 195 121.62 -26.58 -21.24
C PRO A 195 121.38 -26.26 -19.75
N GLN A 196 121.02 -27.33 -19.03
CA GLN A 196 121.55 -27.78 -17.73
C GLN A 196 121.31 -27.01 -16.42
N ASP A 197 120.94 -27.82 -15.41
CA ASP A 197 121.35 -27.80 -13.99
C ASP A 197 121.16 -26.48 -13.19
N TYR A 198 120.71 -26.45 -11.95
CA TYR A 198 121.17 -27.22 -10.79
C TYR A 198 120.11 -27.20 -9.68
N THR A 199 120.05 -28.32 -8.94
CA THR A 199 119.62 -28.50 -7.52
C THR A 199 118.18 -28.24 -7.11
#